data_AF-A0A8I3A2F1-F1
#
_entry.id   AF-A0A8I3A2F1-F1
#
_cell.length_a   1.000
_cell.length_b   1.000
_cell.length_c   1.000
_cell.angle_alpha   90.00
_cell.angle_beta   90.00
_cell.angle_gamma   90.00
#
_symmetry.space_group_name_H-M   'P 1'
#
loop_
_entity.id
_entity.type
_entity.pdbx_description
1 polymer ?
#
loop_
_entity_poly.entity_id
_entity_poly.type
_entity_poly.pdbx_seq_one_letter_code
_entity_poly.pdbx_strand_id
1 'polypeptide(L)'
;RHESTVSMASSHSHRSASSEPPVPDFKTEFHPRSHRPPLFQHQEDFGLRNAAELAPNGSPWRPFVEEGDYLFAEIALQAGLNSSQVNDLLGLI
;
A
#
# COMPACT_ATOMS: atom_id res chain seq x y z
N ARG A 1 39.70 -21.31 -50.75
CA ARG A 1 39.40 -20.68 -49.44
C ARG A 1 39.10 -19.21 -49.72
N HIS A 2 37.83 -18.85 -49.90
CA HIS A 2 37.37 -17.47 -50.01
C HIS A 2 36.07 -17.41 -49.22
N GLU A 3 36.14 -16.80 -48.03
CA GLU A 3 35.03 -16.62 -47.11
C GLU A 3 34.28 -15.35 -47.52
N SER A 4 33.01 -15.49 -47.92
CA SER A 4 32.13 -14.35 -48.13
C SER A 4 31.41 -14.03 -46.83
N THR A 5 31.88 -13.00 -46.13
CA THR A 5 31.16 -12.41 -44.99
C THR A 5 30.10 -11.45 -45.54
N VAL A 6 28.83 -11.78 -45.37
CA VAL A 6 27.73 -10.85 -45.63
C VAL A 6 27.38 -10.19 -44.29
N SER A 7 27.71 -8.91 -44.20
CA SER A 7 27.40 -8.04 -43.07
C SER A 7 25.89 -7.84 -42.96
N MET A 8 25.31 -8.29 -41.85
CA MET A 8 23.95 -7.92 -41.45
C MET A 8 24.00 -6.52 -40.84
N ALA A 9 23.69 -5.49 -41.63
CA ALA A 9 23.35 -4.18 -41.09
C ALA A 9 21.98 -4.28 -40.42
N SER A 10 21.97 -4.48 -39.10
CA SER A 10 20.75 -4.36 -38.28
C SER A 10 20.30 -2.90 -38.30
N SER A 11 19.32 -2.61 -39.15
CA SER A 11 18.59 -1.34 -39.13
C SER A 11 17.96 -1.16 -37.74
N HIS A 12 18.64 -0.42 -36.89
CA HIS A 12 18.07 0.11 -35.67
C HIS A 12 16.97 1.09 -36.08
N SER A 13 15.75 0.56 -36.15
CA SER A 13 14.56 1.38 -36.25
C SER A 13 14.47 2.17 -34.95
N HIS A 14 14.91 3.43 -35.00
CA HIS A 14 14.66 4.40 -33.95
C HIS A 14 13.16 4.61 -33.89
N ARG A 15 12.48 3.79 -33.07
CA ARG A 15 11.11 4.05 -32.65
C ARG A 15 11.18 5.33 -31.83
N SER A 16 10.87 6.46 -32.47
CA SER A 16 10.63 7.73 -31.79
C SER A 16 9.59 7.46 -30.72
N ALA A 17 10.03 7.45 -29.46
CA ALA A 17 9.13 7.43 -28.32
C ALA A 17 8.39 8.77 -28.35
N SER A 18 7.14 8.75 -28.81
CA SER A 18 6.19 9.81 -28.54
C SER A 18 6.11 9.96 -27.03
N SER A 19 6.67 11.06 -26.51
CA SER A 19 6.64 11.40 -25.09
C SER A 19 5.25 11.90 -24.70
N GLU A 20 4.27 11.02 -24.79
CA GLU A 20 2.96 11.27 -24.22
C GLU A 20 3.05 10.99 -22.71
N PRO A 21 2.59 11.90 -21.84
CA PRO A 21 2.57 11.64 -20.41
C PRO A 21 1.73 10.38 -20.14
N PRO A 22 2.19 9.49 -19.24
CA PRO A 22 1.46 8.25 -18.95
C PRO A 22 0.04 8.57 -18.44
N VAL A 23 -0.95 7.88 -18.99
CA VAL A 23 -2.36 8.02 -18.60
C VAL A 23 -2.56 7.35 -17.24
N PRO A 24 -3.21 8.00 -16.24
CA PRO A 24 -3.47 7.41 -14.94
C PRO A 24 -4.28 6.11 -15.03
N ASP A 25 -3.94 5.13 -14.19
CA ASP A 25 -4.59 3.81 -14.21
C ASP A 25 -5.98 3.85 -13.56
N PHE A 26 -6.15 4.66 -12.52
CA PHE A 26 -7.44 4.79 -11.83
C PHE A 26 -7.63 6.13 -11.11
N LYS A 27 -8.88 6.37 -10.71
CA LYS A 27 -9.32 7.55 -9.97
C LYS A 27 -9.78 7.15 -8.56
N THR A 28 -9.31 7.85 -7.54
CA THR A 28 -9.79 7.74 -6.16
C THR A 28 -10.73 8.90 -5.85
N GLU A 29 -11.97 8.58 -5.49
CA GLU A 29 -12.95 9.55 -5.02
C GLU A 29 -13.07 9.53 -3.50
N PHE A 30 -13.18 10.70 -2.89
CA PHE A 30 -13.33 10.83 -1.44
C PHE A 30 -14.77 11.20 -1.05
N HIS A 31 -15.14 10.90 0.20
CA HIS A 31 -16.43 11.32 0.74
C HIS A 31 -16.57 12.86 0.64
N PRO A 32 -17.75 13.40 0.24
CA PRO A 32 -17.98 14.84 0.13
C PRO A 32 -17.60 15.69 1.35
N ARG A 33 -17.75 15.16 2.57
CA ARG A 33 -17.42 15.86 3.83
C ARG A 33 -15.91 15.96 4.10
N SER A 34 -15.08 15.25 3.34
CA SER A 34 -13.62 15.35 3.47
C SER A 34 -13.07 16.63 2.83
N HIS A 35 -13.83 17.27 1.94
CA HIS A 35 -13.39 18.41 1.13
C HIS A 35 -12.11 18.13 0.33
N ARG A 36 -11.82 16.85 0.03
CA ARG A 36 -10.66 16.43 -0.74
C ARG A 36 -11.02 16.31 -2.22
N PRO A 37 -10.21 16.86 -3.14
CA PRO A 37 -10.40 16.63 -4.57
C PRO A 37 -10.11 15.17 -4.93
N PRO A 38 -10.70 14.63 -6.01
CA PRO A 38 -10.34 13.31 -6.50
C PRO A 38 -8.87 13.21 -6.92
N LEU A 39 -8.26 12.05 -6.72
CA LEU A 39 -6.88 11.76 -7.14
C LEU A 39 -6.87 10.83 -8.35
N PHE A 40 -5.90 11.03 -9.25
CA PHE A 40 -5.62 10.15 -10.38
C PHE A 40 -4.22 9.57 -10.18
N GLN A 41 -4.12 8.24 -10.16
CA GLN A 41 -2.91 7.56 -9.68
C GLN A 41 -2.62 6.33 -10.56
N HIS A 42 -1.38 5.83 -10.47
CA HIS A 42 -0.94 4.62 -11.16
C HIS A 42 -0.87 3.45 -10.20
N GLN A 43 -1.08 2.23 -10.69
CA GLN A 43 -0.94 1.01 -9.89
C GLN A 43 0.48 0.89 -9.29
N GLU A 44 1.48 1.41 -9.97
CA GLU A 44 2.88 1.42 -9.53
C GLU A 44 3.12 2.22 -8.25
N ASP A 45 2.27 3.21 -7.96
CA ASP A 45 2.26 3.98 -6.71
C ASP A 45 1.80 3.11 -5.53
N PHE A 46 1.08 2.03 -5.81
CA PHE A 46 0.49 1.09 -4.86
C PHE A 46 1.23 -0.24 -4.90
N GLY A 47 2.30 -0.33 -4.12
CA GLY A 47 3.06 -1.57 -3.97
C GLY A 47 3.92 -1.55 -2.72
N LEU A 48 4.41 -2.73 -2.31
CA LEU A 48 5.32 -2.95 -1.19
C LEU A 48 6.73 -2.39 -1.46
N ARG A 49 6.87 -1.21 -2.07
CA ARG A 49 8.18 -0.62 -2.35
C ARG A 49 8.96 -0.34 -1.05
N ASN A 50 8.25 -0.10 0.06
CA ASN A 50 8.84 0.40 1.31
C ASN A 50 8.33 -0.26 2.61
N ALA A 51 7.96 -1.54 2.60
CA ALA A 51 7.64 -2.23 3.87
C ALA A 51 8.87 -2.30 4.80
N ALA A 52 10.08 -2.36 4.23
CA ALA A 52 11.34 -2.35 4.97
C ALA A 52 11.76 -0.95 5.47
N GLU A 53 11.15 0.13 4.96
CA GLU A 53 11.46 1.51 5.35
C GLU A 53 10.47 2.09 6.37
N LEU A 54 9.39 1.38 6.70
CA LEU A 54 8.60 1.78 7.86
C LEU A 54 9.46 1.57 9.09
N ALA A 55 9.89 2.68 9.70
CA ALA A 55 10.44 2.65 11.04
C ALA A 55 9.49 1.82 11.93
N PRO A 56 10.02 0.95 12.81
CA PRO A 56 9.20 0.21 13.74
C PRO A 56 8.24 1.19 14.40
N ASN A 57 6.94 0.95 14.28
CA ASN A 57 5.96 1.82 14.92
C ASN A 57 6.25 1.75 16.43
N GLY A 58 6.77 2.83 17.01
CA GLY A 58 7.09 2.89 18.43
C GLY A 58 5.86 2.84 19.34
N SER A 59 4.66 2.95 18.76
CA SER A 59 3.38 2.85 19.46
C SER A 59 2.35 2.12 18.59
N PRO A 60 2.48 0.79 18.40
CA PRO A 60 1.50 -0.01 17.65
C PRO A 60 0.09 0.08 18.24
N TRP A 61 0.00 0.40 19.53
CA TRP A 61 -1.26 0.56 20.24
C TRP A 61 -2.05 1.81 19.87
N ARG A 62 -1.54 2.79 19.09
CA ARG A 62 -2.40 3.90 18.63
C ARG A 62 -3.47 3.35 17.67
N PRO A 63 -4.75 3.78 17.78
CA PRO A 63 -5.24 4.98 18.48
C PRO A 63 -5.69 4.77 19.93
N PHE A 64 -5.45 3.62 20.56
CA PHE A 64 -5.76 3.41 21.97
C PHE A 64 -4.95 4.38 22.85
N VAL A 65 -5.55 4.78 23.99
CA VAL A 65 -4.95 5.75 24.91
C VAL A 65 -3.71 5.15 25.57
N GLU A 66 -3.86 3.93 26.08
CA GLU A 66 -2.79 3.17 26.72
C GLU A 66 -2.47 1.89 25.95
N GLU A 67 -1.23 1.40 26.06
CA GLU A 67 -0.82 0.11 25.50
C GLU A 67 -1.63 -1.06 26.12
N GLY A 68 -2.00 -0.93 27.39
CA GLY A 68 -2.84 -1.91 28.09
C GLY A 68 -4.22 -2.08 27.45
N ASP A 69 -4.85 -1.00 27.00
CA ASP A 69 -6.17 -1.05 26.33
C ASP A 69 -6.08 -1.80 25.00
N TYR A 70 -5.00 -1.55 24.25
CA TYR A 70 -4.70 -2.26 23.01
C TYR A 70 -4.49 -3.75 23.26
N LEU A 71 -3.64 -4.11 24.22
CA LEU A 71 -3.35 -5.52 24.55
C LEU A 71 -4.60 -6.25 25.02
N PHE A 72 -5.42 -5.61 25.84
CA PHE A 72 -6.70 -6.17 26.27
C PHE A 72 -7.63 -6.42 25.08
N ALA A 73 -7.78 -5.45 24.18
CA ALA A 73 -8.59 -5.59 22.98
C ALA A 73 -8.06 -6.67 22.02
N GLU A 74 -6.74 -6.77 21.87
CA GLU A 74 -6.08 -7.79 21.06
C GLU A 74 -6.35 -9.20 21.61
N ILE A 75 -6.22 -9.39 22.93
CA ILE A 75 -6.54 -10.66 23.59
C ILE A 75 -8.02 -11.01 23.42
N ALA A 76 -8.92 -10.05 23.64
CA ALA A 76 -10.36 -10.26 23.48
C ALA A 76 -10.73 -10.66 22.03
N LEU A 77 -10.10 -10.01 21.04
CA LEU A 77 -10.29 -10.33 19.63
C LEU A 77 -9.76 -11.74 19.30
N GLN A 78 -8.54 -12.07 19.74
CA GLN A 78 -7.93 -13.39 19.52
C GLN A 78 -8.73 -14.52 20.19
N ALA A 79 -9.30 -14.27 21.36
CA ALA A 79 -10.15 -15.22 22.08
C ALA A 79 -11.59 -15.27 21.54
N GLY A 80 -11.96 -14.40 20.60
CA GLY A 80 -13.31 -14.34 20.02
C GLY A 80 -14.39 -13.92 21.02
N LEU A 81 -14.03 -13.06 21.99
CA LEU A 81 -14.98 -12.60 23.00
C LEU A 81 -16.03 -11.68 22.40
N ASN A 82 -17.27 -11.84 22.85
CA ASN A 82 -18.35 -10.92 22.53
C ASN A 82 -18.40 -9.73 23.52
N SER A 83 -19.18 -8.72 23.19
CA SER A 83 -19.31 -7.50 24.01
C SER A 83 -19.74 -7.76 25.45
N SER A 84 -20.59 -8.75 25.72
CA SER A 84 -20.99 -9.09 27.10
C SER A 84 -19.80 -9.60 27.90
N GLN A 85 -19.05 -10.55 27.34
CA GLN A 85 -17.88 -11.14 28.00
C GLN A 85 -16.79 -10.09 28.25
N VAL A 86 -16.57 -9.20 27.28
CA VAL A 86 -15.63 -8.09 27.43
C VAL A 86 -16.06 -7.15 28.56
N ASN A 87 -17.34 -6.78 28.63
CA ASN A 87 -17.86 -5.94 29.71
C ASN A 87 -17.78 -6.61 31.08
N ASP A 88 -18.06 -7.92 31.16
CA ASP A 88 -17.94 -8.68 32.40
C ASP A 88 -16.49 -8.69 32.91
N LEU A 89 -15.50 -8.84 32.02
CA LEU A 89 -14.08 -8.76 32.36
C LEU A 89 -13.66 -7.36 32.84
N LEU A 90 -14.14 -6.31 32.16
CA LEU A 90 -13.90 -4.92 32.58
C LEU A 90 -14.52 -4.61 33.95
N GLY A 91 -15.56 -5.34 34.37
CA GLY A 91 -16.17 -5.19 35.69
C GLY A 91 -15.38 -5.84 36.85
N LEU A 92 -14.31 -6.59 36.56
CA LEU A 92 -13.49 -7.26 37.58
C LEU A 92 -12.30 -6.43 38.07
N ILE A 93 -12.01 -5.32 37.41
CA ILE A 93 -10.90 -4.40 37.68
C ILE A 93 -11.41 -3.11 38.32
#